data_AF-A0A4Q6ADC0-F1
#
_entry.id   AF-A0A4Q6ADC0-F1
#
_cell.length_a   1.000
_cell.length_b   1.000
_cell.length_c   1.000
_cell.angle_alpha   90.00
_cell.angle_beta   90.00
_cell.angle_gamma   90.00
#
_symmetry.space_group_name_H-M   'P 1'
#
loop_
_entity.id
_entity.type
_entity.pdbx_description
1 polymer ?
#
loop_
_entity_poly.entity_id
_entity_poly.type
_entity_poly.pdbx_seq_one_letter_code
_entity_poly.pdbx_strand_id
1 'polypeptide(L)'
;MMSELQVYNTLSRTKEIFKPVTPGYIGMYVCGPTVYSDVHLGNCRTFISFDIIYRYLVHLGFKVRYVRNITDAGHLEGDRDEGDDKFSKKARLEKLEPMEIVQKYTLGFHKTMELFNALPPTIEPTATGHISEQIEMVKKIIANGYAYVVEGTVYFDVDKYDKEQPYGILTNRKLEDMYKATRELGGQDEKRGRLDFALWIKAKPEHLMQWPSPWGMGFPGWHIECSAMSEKYLGQQFDIHGGGMDLAATHHTNEIAQSQACYHVSPVKYWLHTNMLTVNGARMSKSAGNGFLPHQLFTGDHPLLERAYSPMTVRFFMLQAHYRSTLDFSNEALEASDKGFKRLMAAVNLLEKLTV
;
A
#
# COMPACT_ATOMS: atom_id res chain seq x y z
N MET A 1 -31.96 -3.60 -15.81
CA MET A 1 -31.35 -4.52 -14.84
C MET A 1 -29.98 -3.94 -14.48
N MET A 2 -29.74 -3.52 -13.24
CA MET A 2 -28.37 -3.19 -12.82
C MET A 2 -27.58 -4.51 -12.83
N SER A 3 -26.52 -4.58 -13.62
CA SER A 3 -25.60 -5.71 -13.57
C SER A 3 -25.03 -5.83 -12.15
N GLU A 4 -25.02 -7.05 -11.60
CA GLU A 4 -24.39 -7.30 -10.30
C GLU A 4 -22.93 -6.82 -10.30
N LEU A 5 -22.49 -6.21 -9.19
CA LEU A 5 -21.12 -5.74 -9.06
C LEU A 5 -20.16 -6.94 -9.12
N GLN A 6 -19.18 -6.88 -10.01
CA GLN A 6 -18.11 -7.86 -10.08
C GLN A 6 -16.76 -7.21 -9.84
N VAL A 7 -15.90 -7.88 -9.07
CA VAL A 7 -14.52 -7.44 -8.81
C VAL A 7 -13.56 -8.54 -9.26
N TYR A 8 -12.42 -8.15 -9.81
CA TYR A 8 -11.36 -9.12 -10.04
C TYR A 8 -10.60 -9.36 -8.74
N ASN A 9 -10.59 -10.61 -8.28
CA ASN A 9 -9.90 -11.01 -7.07
C ASN A 9 -8.52 -11.56 -7.43
N THR A 10 -7.45 -10.96 -6.91
CA THR A 10 -6.09 -11.46 -7.14
C THR A 10 -5.92 -12.90 -6.62
N LEU A 11 -6.64 -13.27 -5.57
CA LEU A 11 -6.59 -14.62 -4.99
C LEU A 11 -7.09 -15.69 -5.97
N SER A 12 -8.26 -15.50 -6.59
CA SER A 12 -8.85 -16.46 -7.53
C SER A 12 -8.42 -16.24 -8.98
N ARG A 13 -7.90 -15.06 -9.31
CA ARG A 13 -7.52 -14.62 -10.67
C ARG A 13 -8.70 -14.57 -11.64
N THR A 14 -9.89 -14.38 -11.12
CA THR A 14 -11.12 -14.27 -11.90
C THR A 14 -11.95 -13.08 -11.45
N LYS A 15 -12.92 -12.69 -12.27
CA LYS A 15 -13.97 -11.77 -11.84
C LYS A 15 -14.99 -12.56 -11.04
N GLU A 16 -15.24 -12.10 -9.82
CA GLU A 16 -16.20 -12.69 -8.90
C GLU A 16 -17.34 -11.72 -8.66
N ILE A 17 -18.55 -12.26 -8.45
CA ILE A 17 -19.68 -11.47 -7.95
C ILE A 17 -19.32 -10.99 -6.54
N PHE A 18 -19.37 -9.69 -6.33
CA PHE A 18 -19.06 -9.07 -5.05
C PHE A 18 -20.17 -9.35 -4.04
N LYS A 19 -19.84 -10.04 -2.95
CA LYS A 19 -20.75 -10.38 -1.86
C LYS A 19 -20.12 -9.95 -0.53
N PRO A 20 -20.65 -8.91 0.12
CA PRO A 20 -20.05 -8.42 1.36
C PRO A 20 -20.12 -9.49 2.46
N VAL A 21 -19.21 -9.42 3.44
CA VAL A 21 -19.21 -10.20 4.67
C VAL A 21 -20.49 -9.92 5.46
N THR A 22 -20.86 -8.64 5.58
CA THR A 22 -22.11 -8.21 6.22
C THR A 22 -22.99 -7.50 5.19
N PRO A 23 -24.23 -7.96 4.91
CA PRO A 23 -25.12 -7.34 3.93
C PRO A 23 -25.28 -5.82 4.15
N GLY A 24 -25.01 -5.03 3.11
CA GLY A 24 -25.13 -3.56 3.14
C GLY A 24 -23.91 -2.81 3.69
N TYR A 25 -22.93 -3.50 4.27
CA TYR A 25 -21.71 -2.92 4.83
C TYR A 25 -20.47 -3.43 4.10
N ILE A 26 -19.47 -2.57 3.94
CA ILE A 26 -18.19 -2.94 3.33
C ILE A 26 -17.05 -2.43 4.21
N GLY A 27 -16.18 -3.34 4.65
CA GLY A 27 -14.86 -3.03 5.20
C GLY A 27 -13.81 -3.03 4.09
N MET A 28 -13.20 -1.87 3.83
CA MET A 28 -12.15 -1.72 2.82
C MET A 28 -10.88 -1.19 3.45
N TYR A 29 -9.78 -1.94 3.36
CA TYR A 29 -8.44 -1.49 3.73
C TYR A 29 -7.60 -1.25 2.48
N VAL A 30 -6.84 -0.16 2.44
CA VAL A 30 -5.86 0.10 1.37
C VAL A 30 -4.53 0.46 1.99
N CYS A 31 -3.45 -0.23 1.62
CA CYS A 31 -2.10 0.11 2.06
C CYS A 31 -1.75 1.55 1.64
N GLY A 32 -1.40 2.37 2.62
CA GLY A 32 -1.11 3.78 2.43
C GLY A 32 0.36 4.11 2.20
N PRO A 33 0.75 5.39 2.29
CA PRO A 33 2.11 5.82 1.99
C PRO A 33 3.07 5.58 3.16
N THR A 34 4.34 5.35 2.82
CA THR A 34 5.47 5.48 3.75
C THR A 34 5.97 6.92 3.71
N VAL A 35 5.80 7.68 4.80
CA VAL A 35 5.96 9.15 4.82
C VAL A 35 7.37 9.60 5.14
N TYR A 36 8.36 8.97 4.49
CA TYR A 36 9.76 9.43 4.54
C TYR A 36 10.12 10.29 3.33
N SER A 37 9.27 10.42 2.31
CA SER A 37 9.52 11.27 1.14
C SER A 37 8.21 11.72 0.48
N ASP A 38 8.31 12.63 -0.48
CA ASP A 38 7.15 13.02 -1.28
C ASP A 38 6.53 11.81 -1.96
N VAL A 39 5.20 11.77 -1.98
CA VAL A 39 4.45 10.71 -2.65
C VAL A 39 4.71 10.79 -4.16
N HIS A 40 5.13 9.68 -4.76
CA HIS A 40 5.35 9.63 -6.20
C HIS A 40 4.04 9.43 -6.96
N LEU A 41 4.03 9.82 -8.23
CA LEU A 41 2.83 9.78 -9.09
C LEU A 41 2.20 8.39 -9.20
N GLY A 42 3.01 7.33 -9.23
CA GLY A 42 2.53 5.94 -9.22
C GLY A 42 1.66 5.60 -7.99
N ASN A 43 2.03 6.08 -6.80
CA ASN A 43 1.23 5.88 -5.58
C ASN A 43 -0.08 6.67 -5.66
N CYS A 44 -0.02 7.91 -6.16
CA CYS A 44 -1.23 8.70 -6.38
C CYS A 44 -2.21 7.98 -7.32
N ARG A 45 -1.75 7.30 -8.37
CA ARG A 45 -2.61 6.48 -9.24
C ARG A 45 -3.35 5.41 -8.46
N THR A 46 -2.67 4.72 -7.55
CA THR A 46 -3.28 3.72 -6.67
C THR A 46 -4.37 4.35 -5.81
N PHE A 47 -4.06 5.43 -5.09
CA PHE A 47 -5.02 6.10 -4.22
C PHE A 47 -6.21 6.70 -4.97
N ILE A 48 -6.00 7.26 -6.17
CA ILE A 48 -7.07 7.75 -7.05
C ILE A 48 -7.97 6.61 -7.53
N SER A 49 -7.39 5.46 -7.85
CA SER A 49 -8.16 4.27 -8.25
C SER A 49 -9.04 3.79 -7.10
N PHE A 50 -8.51 3.71 -5.88
CA PHE A 50 -9.28 3.31 -4.70
C PHE A 50 -10.28 4.38 -4.24
N ASP A 51 -10.03 5.66 -4.50
CA ASP A 51 -11.02 6.73 -4.31
C ASP A 51 -12.23 6.54 -5.26
N ILE A 52 -12.01 6.19 -6.53
CA ILE A 52 -13.11 5.87 -7.44
C ILE A 52 -13.85 4.59 -7.01
N ILE A 53 -13.14 3.54 -6.58
CA ILE A 53 -13.77 2.33 -6.03
C ILE A 53 -14.63 2.69 -4.82
N TYR A 54 -14.10 3.44 -3.86
CA TYR A 54 -14.83 3.92 -2.70
C TYR A 54 -16.11 4.69 -3.08
N ARG A 55 -15.97 5.71 -3.94
CA ARG A 55 -17.09 6.53 -4.41
C ARG A 55 -18.15 5.68 -5.10
N TYR A 56 -17.74 4.70 -5.90
CA TYR A 56 -18.68 3.83 -6.61
C TYR A 56 -19.42 2.88 -5.66
N LEU A 57 -18.73 2.31 -4.66
CA LEU A 57 -19.38 1.48 -3.64
C LEU A 57 -20.41 2.28 -2.82
N VAL A 58 -20.09 3.52 -2.45
CA VAL A 58 -21.04 4.43 -1.80
C VAL A 58 -22.21 4.77 -2.74
N HIS A 59 -21.95 5.02 -4.02
CA HIS A 59 -23.00 5.27 -5.02
C HIS A 59 -23.97 4.09 -5.17
N LEU A 60 -23.48 2.85 -5.04
CA LEU A 60 -24.31 1.63 -5.02
C LEU A 60 -25.14 1.46 -3.73
N GLY A 61 -25.02 2.38 -2.76
CA GLY A 61 -25.79 2.38 -1.52
C GLY A 61 -25.16 1.60 -0.37
N PHE A 62 -23.91 1.12 -0.50
CA PHE A 62 -23.21 0.47 0.60
C PHE A 62 -22.74 1.48 1.65
N LYS A 63 -22.79 1.07 2.92
CA LYS A 63 -22.09 1.78 3.99
C LYS A 63 -20.65 1.27 4.08
N VAL A 64 -19.73 2.05 3.53
CA VAL A 64 -18.32 1.66 3.40
C VAL A 64 -17.50 2.27 4.54
N ARG A 65 -16.77 1.44 5.29
CA ARG A 65 -15.68 1.87 6.17
C ARG A 65 -14.39 1.71 5.39
N TYR A 66 -13.85 2.84 4.93
CA TYR A 66 -12.59 2.90 4.21
C TYR A 66 -11.45 3.22 5.19
N VAL A 67 -10.52 2.29 5.37
CA VAL A 67 -9.32 2.46 6.18
C VAL A 67 -8.11 2.53 5.24
N ARG A 68 -7.23 3.51 5.44
CA ARG A 68 -5.94 3.59 4.75
C ARG A 68 -4.88 4.02 5.75
N ASN A 69 -3.84 3.23 5.97
CA ASN A 69 -2.84 3.57 6.98
C ASN A 69 -1.86 4.66 6.52
N ILE A 70 -1.02 5.10 7.44
CA ILE A 70 0.22 5.80 7.17
C ILE A 70 1.33 4.99 7.83
N THR A 71 2.35 4.60 7.05
CA THR A 71 3.55 3.98 7.61
C THR A 71 4.52 5.10 7.99
N ASP A 72 4.61 5.35 9.29
CA ASP A 72 5.44 6.38 9.93
C ASP A 72 6.51 5.81 10.86
N ALA A 73 6.76 4.50 10.81
CA ALA A 73 7.83 3.79 11.50
C ALA A 73 8.28 2.56 10.69
N GLY A 74 9.38 1.92 11.13
CA GLY A 74 9.72 0.51 10.84
C GLY A 74 10.14 0.12 9.41
N HIS A 75 9.83 0.93 8.40
CA HIS A 75 10.09 0.56 7.01
C HIS A 75 11.57 0.72 6.63
N LEU A 76 12.31 -0.39 6.69
CA LEU A 76 13.70 -0.48 6.24
C LEU A 76 13.84 -0.28 4.71
N GLU A 77 15.03 0.09 4.24
CA GLU A 77 15.31 0.38 2.83
C GLU A 77 15.02 -0.79 1.87
N GLY A 78 15.17 -2.04 2.33
CA GLY A 78 14.84 -3.24 1.57
C GLY A 78 13.58 -3.95 2.05
N ASP A 79 12.90 -4.65 1.14
CA ASP A 79 11.74 -5.51 1.42
C ASP A 79 12.08 -6.79 2.22
N ARG A 80 13.33 -6.95 2.67
CA ARG A 80 13.86 -8.15 3.33
C ARG A 80 14.34 -7.90 4.77
N ASP A 81 13.93 -6.78 5.35
CA ASP A 81 14.33 -6.34 6.68
C ASP A 81 15.84 -6.08 6.81
N GLU A 82 16.46 -5.70 5.69
CA GLU A 82 17.88 -5.34 5.58
C GLU A 82 18.03 -3.87 5.21
N GLY A 83 19.08 -3.24 5.73
CA GLY A 83 19.42 -1.84 5.44
C GLY A 83 19.09 -0.87 6.58
N ASP A 84 19.33 0.41 6.33
CA ASP A 84 18.99 1.47 7.27
C ASP A 84 17.47 1.65 7.32
N ASP A 85 16.96 2.02 8.49
CA ASP A 85 15.61 2.58 8.61
C ASP A 85 15.49 3.85 7.74
N LYS A 86 14.52 3.87 6.83
CA LYS A 86 14.34 4.95 5.85
C LYS A 86 14.18 6.30 6.53
N PHE A 87 13.51 6.33 7.68
CA PHE A 87 13.32 7.54 8.49
C PHE A 87 14.62 7.99 9.14
N SER A 88 15.33 7.10 9.84
CA SER A 88 16.61 7.40 10.48
C SER A 88 17.68 7.83 9.48
N LYS A 89 17.74 7.21 8.30
CA LYS A 89 18.66 7.63 7.23
C LYS A 89 18.36 9.05 6.77
N LYS A 90 17.09 9.37 6.53
CA LYS A 90 16.71 10.70 6.08
C LYS A 90 16.87 11.77 7.16
N ALA A 91 16.56 11.43 8.41
CA ALA A 91 16.81 12.26 9.59
C ALA A 91 18.28 12.65 9.69
N ARG A 92 19.20 11.68 9.51
CA ARG A 92 20.65 11.95 9.47
C ARG A 92 21.06 12.86 8.31
N LEU A 93 20.51 12.63 7.11
CA LEU A 93 20.84 13.42 5.92
C LEU A 93 20.33 14.87 6.02
N GLU A 94 19.12 15.07 6.53
CA GLU A 94 18.50 16.39 6.68
C GLU A 94 18.82 17.07 8.02
N LYS A 95 19.46 16.36 8.96
CA LYS A 95 19.69 16.77 10.36
C LYS A 95 18.40 17.17 11.09
N LEU A 96 17.34 16.39 10.86
CA LEU A 96 16.01 16.59 11.44
C LEU A 96 15.62 15.41 12.32
N GLU A 97 14.65 15.63 13.21
CA GLU A 97 14.01 14.55 13.96
C GLU A 97 13.13 13.68 13.03
N PRO A 98 13.10 12.34 13.19
CA PRO A 98 12.27 11.46 12.35
C PRO A 98 10.79 11.87 12.29
N MET A 99 10.25 12.37 13.40
CA MET A 99 8.86 12.83 13.47
C MET A 99 8.62 14.14 12.73
N GLU A 100 9.65 14.99 12.58
CA GLU A 100 9.56 16.19 11.74
C GLU A 100 9.44 15.81 10.25
N ILE A 101 10.19 14.78 9.82
CA ILE A 101 10.10 14.20 8.47
C ILE A 101 8.72 13.61 8.23
N VAL A 102 8.24 12.77 9.15
CA VAL A 102 6.90 12.16 9.07
C VAL A 102 5.82 13.23 8.95
N GLN A 103 5.87 14.26 9.80
CA GLN A 103 4.89 15.35 9.77
C GLN A 103 4.91 16.07 8.41
N LYS A 104 6.09 16.49 7.95
CA LYS A 104 6.28 17.19 6.67
C LYS A 104 5.69 16.40 5.50
N TYR A 105 6.03 15.12 5.37
CA TYR A 105 5.59 14.30 4.25
C TYR A 105 4.14 13.82 4.37
N THR A 106 3.61 13.66 5.58
CA THR A 106 2.18 13.40 5.81
C THR A 106 1.33 14.58 5.33
N LEU A 107 1.69 15.81 5.74
CA LEU A 107 1.00 17.02 5.29
C LEU A 107 1.11 17.20 3.76
N GLY A 108 2.29 16.95 3.19
CA GLY A 108 2.50 17.01 1.74
C GLY A 108 1.66 15.96 0.99
N PHE A 109 1.54 14.74 1.54
CA PHE A 109 0.68 13.69 1.00
C PHE A 109 -0.79 14.11 1.02
N HIS A 110 -1.30 14.60 2.16
CA HIS A 110 -2.68 15.06 2.28
C HIS A 110 -2.98 16.20 1.30
N LYS A 111 -2.08 17.19 1.21
CA LYS A 111 -2.24 18.29 0.26
C LYS A 111 -2.29 17.81 -1.19
N THR A 112 -1.42 16.86 -1.53
CA THR A 112 -1.40 16.25 -2.86
C THR A 112 -2.71 15.53 -3.18
N MET A 113 -3.23 14.73 -2.24
CA MET A 113 -4.49 13.99 -2.45
C MET A 113 -5.71 14.92 -2.51
N GLU A 114 -5.71 16.03 -1.76
CA GLU A 114 -6.72 17.09 -1.84
C GLU A 114 -6.74 17.72 -3.24
N LEU A 115 -5.57 18.06 -3.81
CA LEU A 115 -5.47 18.60 -5.18
C LEU A 115 -6.03 17.63 -6.23
N PHE A 116 -5.86 16.32 -6.01
CA PHE A 116 -6.46 15.28 -6.85
C PHE A 116 -7.94 14.99 -6.52
N ASN A 117 -8.57 15.76 -5.63
CA ASN A 117 -9.96 15.56 -5.20
C ASN A 117 -10.23 14.10 -4.77
N ALA A 118 -9.28 13.49 -4.07
CA ALA A 118 -9.51 12.20 -3.42
C ALA A 118 -10.18 12.41 -2.07
N LEU A 119 -11.22 11.64 -1.77
CA LEU A 119 -11.85 11.67 -0.46
C LEU A 119 -10.89 11.14 0.60
N PRO A 120 -10.92 11.72 1.83
CA PRO A 120 -10.22 11.12 2.95
C PRO A 120 -10.80 9.72 3.25
N PRO A 121 -9.98 8.78 3.73
CA PRO A 121 -10.51 7.53 4.27
C PRO A 121 -11.39 7.82 5.50
N THR A 122 -12.28 6.88 5.84
CA THR A 122 -13.06 6.94 7.07
C THR A 122 -12.16 6.90 8.31
N ILE A 123 -11.04 6.16 8.25
CA ILE A 123 -10.03 6.04 9.32
C ILE A 123 -8.64 6.03 8.68
N GLU A 124 -7.71 6.83 9.20
CA GLU A 124 -6.32 6.89 8.73
C GLU A 124 -5.34 6.56 9.88
N PRO A 125 -5.17 5.27 10.23
CA PRO A 125 -4.33 4.87 11.35
C PRO A 125 -2.83 4.98 11.01
N THR A 126 -2.00 5.27 12.01
CA THR A 126 -0.54 5.31 11.86
C THR A 126 0.12 4.08 12.49
N ALA A 127 1.27 3.63 11.97
CA ALA A 127 2.01 2.51 12.55
C ALA A 127 2.44 2.82 14.00
N THR A 128 2.94 4.03 14.26
CA THR A 128 3.32 4.49 15.61
C THR A 128 2.14 4.52 16.60
N GLY A 129 0.92 4.75 16.11
CA GLY A 129 -0.29 4.76 16.92
C GLY A 129 -0.81 3.36 17.30
N HIS A 130 -0.18 2.30 16.80
CA HIS A 130 -0.66 0.91 16.93
C HIS A 130 0.42 -0.08 17.36
N ILE A 131 1.50 0.40 17.98
CA ILE A 131 2.60 -0.46 18.46
C ILE A 131 2.08 -1.53 19.43
N SER A 132 1.12 -1.19 20.30
CA SER A 132 0.53 -2.14 21.23
C SER A 132 -0.18 -3.29 20.52
N GLU A 133 -1.04 -3.00 19.52
CA GLU A 133 -1.74 -4.03 18.76
C GLU A 133 -0.78 -4.89 17.93
N GLN A 134 0.28 -4.29 17.37
CA GLN A 134 1.32 -5.03 16.67
C GLN A 134 2.03 -6.01 17.62
N ILE A 135 2.46 -5.57 18.80
CA ILE A 135 3.07 -6.44 19.82
C ILE A 135 2.12 -7.57 20.23
N GLU A 136 0.84 -7.28 20.45
CA GLU A 136 -0.15 -8.31 20.80
C GLU A 136 -0.36 -9.33 19.68
N MET A 137 -0.35 -8.89 18.41
CA MET A 137 -0.41 -9.79 17.28
C MET A 137 0.84 -10.69 17.21
N VAL A 138 2.03 -10.13 17.40
CA VAL A 138 3.28 -10.92 17.43
C VAL A 138 3.25 -11.96 18.56
N LYS A 139 2.76 -11.61 19.75
CA LYS A 139 2.58 -12.58 20.86
C LYS A 139 1.67 -13.75 20.46
N LYS A 140 0.55 -13.47 19.77
CA LYS A 140 -0.37 -14.52 19.28
C LYS A 140 0.31 -15.43 18.25
N ILE A 141 1.04 -14.87 17.29
CA ILE A 141 1.77 -15.64 16.28
C ILE A 141 2.81 -16.57 16.95
N ILE A 142 3.56 -16.07 17.95
CA ILE A 142 4.49 -16.89 18.73
C ILE A 142 3.75 -17.98 19.50
N ALA A 143 2.63 -17.65 20.17
CA ALA A 143 1.85 -18.62 20.96
C ALA A 143 1.29 -19.75 20.08
N ASN A 144 0.90 -19.44 18.84
CA ASN A 144 0.46 -20.41 17.84
C ASN A 144 1.64 -21.14 17.16
N GLY A 145 2.87 -20.74 17.49
CA GLY A 145 4.10 -21.41 17.08
C GLY A 145 4.60 -21.05 15.69
N TYR A 146 4.07 -20.02 15.01
CA TYR A 146 4.52 -19.59 13.68
C TYR A 146 5.60 -18.50 13.73
N ALA A 147 6.15 -18.20 14.91
CA ALA A 147 7.23 -17.25 15.06
C ALA A 147 8.25 -17.70 16.11
N TYR A 148 9.47 -17.19 15.98
CA TYR A 148 10.58 -17.48 16.89
C TYR A 148 11.42 -16.23 17.14
N VAL A 149 12.12 -16.21 18.27
CA VAL A 149 12.95 -15.08 18.71
C VAL A 149 14.43 -15.42 18.51
N VAL A 150 15.19 -14.48 17.95
CA VAL A 150 16.66 -14.52 17.83
C VAL A 150 17.21 -13.19 18.31
N GLU A 151 17.97 -13.21 19.40
CA GLU A 151 18.65 -12.04 19.98
C GLU A 151 17.81 -10.76 20.23
N GLY A 152 16.48 -10.89 20.34
CA GLY A 152 15.53 -9.78 20.54
C GLY A 152 14.73 -9.38 19.29
N THR A 153 15.07 -9.93 18.13
CA THR A 153 14.28 -9.86 16.91
C THR A 153 13.33 -11.06 16.84
N VAL A 154 12.10 -10.86 16.39
CA VAL A 154 11.09 -11.90 16.19
C VAL A 154 10.86 -12.10 14.69
N TYR A 155 11.01 -13.33 14.23
CA TYR A 155 10.79 -13.72 12.84
C TYR A 155 9.57 -14.62 12.70
N PHE A 156 8.88 -14.50 11.57
CA PHE A 156 7.83 -15.42 11.14
C PHE A 156 8.47 -16.65 10.46
N ASP A 157 8.07 -17.86 10.85
CA ASP A 157 8.55 -19.14 10.33
C ASP A 157 7.72 -19.54 9.09
N VAL A 158 8.23 -19.19 7.91
CA VAL A 158 7.51 -19.40 6.65
C VAL A 158 7.44 -20.88 6.29
N ASP A 159 8.51 -21.64 6.51
CA ASP A 159 8.53 -23.08 6.23
C ASP A 159 7.54 -23.85 7.11
N LYS A 160 7.38 -23.46 8.37
CA LYS A 160 6.38 -24.06 9.24
C LYS A 160 4.97 -23.71 8.79
N TYR A 161 4.71 -22.45 8.46
CA TYR A 161 3.42 -22.01 7.97
C TYR A 161 3.01 -22.72 6.67
N ASP A 162 3.93 -22.81 5.69
CA ASP A 162 3.66 -23.38 4.36
C ASP A 162 3.24 -24.86 4.39
N LYS A 163 3.65 -25.61 5.43
CA LYS A 163 3.21 -26.99 5.66
C LYS A 163 1.71 -27.12 5.90
N GLU A 164 1.08 -26.07 6.42
CA GLU A 164 -0.34 -26.07 6.80
C GLU A 164 -1.19 -25.20 5.87
N GLN A 165 -0.64 -24.08 5.39
CA GLN A 165 -1.32 -23.13 4.52
C GLN A 165 -0.36 -22.64 3.44
N PRO A 166 -0.74 -22.65 2.15
CA PRO A 166 0.17 -22.24 1.07
C PRO A 166 0.54 -20.76 1.21
N TYR A 167 1.81 -20.47 1.55
CA TYR A 167 2.31 -19.12 1.79
C TYR A 167 2.12 -18.23 0.56
N GLY A 168 2.51 -18.70 -0.62
CA GLY A 168 2.41 -17.95 -1.87
C GLY A 168 1.01 -17.92 -2.52
N ILE A 169 -0.07 -18.21 -1.77
CA ILE A 169 -1.44 -18.36 -2.31
C ILE A 169 -1.89 -17.16 -3.15
N LEU A 170 -1.57 -15.94 -2.70
CA LEU A 170 -1.98 -14.71 -3.37
C LEU A 170 -1.36 -14.57 -4.78
N THR A 171 -0.10 -14.96 -4.94
CA THR A 171 0.64 -14.83 -6.21
C THR A 171 0.76 -16.12 -7.02
N ASN A 172 0.17 -17.22 -6.56
CA ASN A 172 0.31 -18.56 -7.14
C ASN A 172 1.73 -19.11 -7.13
N ARG A 173 2.60 -18.59 -6.28
CA ARG A 173 3.99 -19.03 -6.24
C ARG A 173 4.13 -20.17 -5.25
N LYS A 174 4.81 -21.24 -5.67
CA LYS A 174 5.21 -22.31 -4.77
C LYS A 174 6.45 -21.86 -3.98
N LEU A 175 6.57 -22.33 -2.75
CA LEU A 175 7.69 -21.99 -1.87
C LEU A 175 9.05 -22.34 -2.51
N GLU A 176 9.15 -23.50 -3.16
CA GLU A 176 10.35 -23.94 -3.89
C GLU A 176 10.82 -22.94 -4.96
N ASP A 177 9.88 -22.34 -5.71
CA ASP A 177 10.22 -21.36 -6.75
C ASP A 177 10.65 -20.03 -6.15
N MET A 178 10.10 -19.67 -4.98
CA MET A 178 10.52 -18.51 -4.21
C MET A 178 11.95 -18.68 -3.68
N TYR A 179 12.33 -19.89 -3.25
CA TYR A 179 13.71 -20.21 -2.87
C TYR A 179 14.68 -20.06 -4.04
N LYS A 180 14.33 -20.57 -5.23
CA LYS A 180 15.17 -20.45 -6.43
C LYS A 180 15.35 -19.01 -6.89
N ALA A 181 14.32 -18.17 -6.73
CA ALA A 181 14.38 -16.75 -7.06
C ALA A 181 15.16 -15.90 -6.04
N THR A 182 15.49 -16.48 -4.88
CA THR A 182 16.19 -15.80 -3.80
C THR A 182 17.69 -15.96 -3.99
N ARG A 183 18.37 -14.85 -4.32
CA ARG A 183 19.85 -14.79 -4.29
C ARG A 183 20.36 -14.92 -2.84
N GLU A 184 21.54 -15.48 -2.65
CA GLU A 184 22.28 -15.35 -1.40
C GLU A 184 22.66 -13.87 -1.20
N LEU A 185 22.25 -13.30 -0.08
CA LEU A 185 22.54 -11.93 0.35
C LEU A 185 22.86 -11.99 1.85
N GLY A 186 23.68 -11.06 2.36
CA GLY A 186 24.10 -11.05 3.76
C GLY A 186 22.94 -10.74 4.73
N GLY A 187 22.97 -11.28 5.94
CA GLY A 187 21.88 -11.16 6.93
C GLY A 187 20.96 -12.40 7.01
N GLN A 188 21.26 -13.46 6.25
CA GLN A 188 20.55 -14.75 6.32
C GLN A 188 20.99 -15.61 7.51
N ASP A 189 22.14 -15.33 8.13
CA ASP A 189 22.73 -16.19 9.18
C ASP A 189 21.90 -16.19 10.48
N GLU A 190 21.10 -15.16 10.73
CA GLU A 190 20.24 -15.06 11.93
C GLU A 190 18.88 -15.76 11.75
N LYS A 191 18.44 -15.98 10.50
CA LYS A 191 17.14 -16.54 10.18
C LYS A 191 17.22 -18.07 10.07
N ARG A 192 16.20 -18.78 10.55
CA ARG A 192 16.05 -20.23 10.34
C ARG A 192 15.75 -20.57 8.88
N GLY A 193 14.83 -19.82 8.27
CA GLY A 193 14.42 -19.96 6.87
C GLY A 193 14.82 -18.74 6.03
N ARG A 194 15.16 -18.96 4.76
CA ARG A 194 15.59 -17.87 3.85
C ARG A 194 14.45 -16.93 3.44
N LEU A 195 13.20 -17.36 3.64
CA LEU A 195 11.99 -16.58 3.35
C LEU A 195 11.37 -15.96 4.60
N ASP A 196 11.92 -16.26 5.78
CA ASP A 196 11.44 -15.70 7.04
C ASP A 196 11.59 -14.18 7.04
N PHE A 197 10.59 -13.51 7.58
CA PHE A 197 10.51 -12.05 7.65
C PHE A 197 10.28 -11.59 9.09
N ALA A 198 10.76 -10.40 9.40
CA ALA A 198 10.69 -9.86 10.74
C ALA A 198 9.26 -9.40 11.07
N LEU A 199 8.81 -9.76 12.27
CA LEU A 199 7.60 -9.26 12.90
C LEU A 199 7.94 -8.11 13.85
N TRP A 200 9.08 -8.22 14.55
CA TRP A 200 9.62 -7.22 15.45
C TRP A 200 11.14 -7.21 15.33
N ILE A 201 11.76 -6.05 15.17
CA ILE A 201 13.19 -5.91 14.93
C ILE A 201 13.83 -5.23 16.13
N LYS A 202 14.89 -5.84 16.66
CA LYS A 202 15.69 -5.22 17.73
C LYS A 202 16.33 -3.92 17.22
N ALA A 203 16.16 -2.85 17.99
CA ALA A 203 16.72 -1.55 17.66
C ALA A 203 18.25 -1.58 17.87
N LYS A 204 18.99 -1.08 16.87
CA LYS A 204 20.41 -0.74 17.04
C LYS A 204 20.53 0.64 17.71
N PRO A 205 21.67 0.99 18.35
CA PRO A 205 21.84 2.28 19.02
C PRO A 205 21.54 3.50 18.14
N GLU A 206 21.71 3.38 16.83
CA GLU A 206 21.48 4.45 15.86
C GLU A 206 20.02 4.58 15.40
N HIS A 207 19.14 3.65 15.80
CA HIS A 207 17.71 3.73 15.52
C HIS A 207 17.05 4.70 16.51
N LEU A 208 16.52 5.78 15.97
CA LEU A 208 15.91 6.84 16.78
C LEU A 208 14.49 6.47 17.23
N MET A 209 13.72 5.81 16.37
CA MET A 209 12.35 5.38 16.67
C MET A 209 12.36 3.93 17.17
N GLN A 210 12.13 3.76 18.46
CA GLN A 210 12.12 2.46 19.13
C GLN A 210 11.16 2.47 20.32
N TRP A 211 10.61 1.30 20.62
CA TRP A 211 9.60 1.08 21.64
C TRP A 211 9.96 -0.12 22.51
N PRO A 212 9.53 -0.14 23.78
CA PRO A 212 9.68 -1.31 24.64
C PRO A 212 8.73 -2.43 24.19
N SER A 213 9.24 -3.66 24.20
CA SER A 213 8.45 -4.87 23.97
C SER A 213 8.90 -6.02 24.88
N PRO A 214 8.17 -7.15 24.91
CA PRO A 214 8.61 -8.36 25.61
C PRO A 214 9.97 -8.91 25.14
N TRP A 215 10.43 -8.50 23.96
CA TRP A 215 11.67 -8.96 23.34
C TRP A 215 12.80 -7.90 23.42
N GLY A 216 12.59 -6.83 24.19
CA GLY A 216 13.53 -5.72 24.35
C GLY A 216 13.11 -4.46 23.58
N MET A 217 14.05 -3.53 23.44
CA MET A 217 13.83 -2.31 22.66
C MET A 217 13.90 -2.64 21.16
N GLY A 218 12.88 -2.22 20.42
CA GLY A 218 12.80 -2.49 18.99
C GLY A 218 11.73 -1.68 18.27
N PHE A 219 11.46 -2.08 17.04
CA PHE A 219 10.44 -1.47 16.19
C PHE A 219 9.75 -2.56 15.35
N PRO A 220 8.53 -2.31 14.87
CA PRO A 220 7.79 -3.31 14.11
C PRO A 220 8.41 -3.59 12.74
N GLY A 221 8.25 -4.83 12.27
CA GLY A 221 8.49 -5.15 10.86
C GLY A 221 7.35 -4.59 9.99
N TRP A 222 7.66 -4.17 8.77
CA TRP A 222 6.72 -3.44 7.91
C TRP A 222 5.34 -4.13 7.75
N HIS A 223 5.32 -5.46 7.63
CA HIS A 223 4.10 -6.21 7.33
C HIS A 223 3.12 -6.28 8.50
N ILE A 224 3.61 -6.37 9.75
CA ILE A 224 2.75 -6.59 10.93
C ILE A 224 1.85 -5.39 11.21
N GLU A 225 2.30 -4.20 10.80
CA GLU A 225 1.59 -2.94 10.95
C GLU A 225 0.19 -3.02 10.31
N CYS A 226 0.13 -3.39 9.03
CA CYS A 226 -1.12 -3.43 8.27
C CYS A 226 -2.05 -4.55 8.74
N SER A 227 -1.50 -5.72 9.09
CA SER A 227 -2.27 -6.82 9.69
C SER A 227 -2.96 -6.40 10.99
N ALA A 228 -2.22 -5.79 11.93
CA ALA A 228 -2.77 -5.37 13.21
C ALA A 228 -3.77 -4.21 13.08
N MET A 229 -3.47 -3.21 12.24
CA MET A 229 -4.36 -2.07 12.01
C MET A 229 -5.64 -2.48 11.30
N SER A 230 -5.56 -3.29 10.24
CA SER A 230 -6.74 -3.72 9.48
C SER A 230 -7.68 -4.56 10.35
N GLU A 231 -7.13 -5.51 11.13
CA GLU A 231 -7.91 -6.33 12.07
C GLU A 231 -8.66 -5.46 13.10
N LYS A 232 -7.97 -4.50 13.72
CA LYS A 232 -8.54 -3.63 14.76
C LYS A 232 -9.79 -2.89 14.27
N TYR A 233 -9.78 -2.41 13.02
CA TYR A 233 -10.84 -1.54 12.51
C TYR A 233 -11.90 -2.26 11.68
N LEU A 234 -11.56 -3.42 11.09
CA LEU A 234 -12.41 -4.14 10.15
C LEU A 234 -12.77 -5.55 10.61
N GLY A 235 -12.13 -6.05 11.67
CA GLY A 235 -12.31 -7.41 12.19
C GLY A 235 -11.36 -8.43 11.55
N GLN A 236 -11.43 -9.67 12.03
CA GLN A 236 -10.57 -10.78 11.61
C GLN A 236 -10.75 -11.18 10.14
N GLN A 237 -11.90 -10.87 9.54
CA GLN A 237 -12.16 -11.03 8.12
C GLN A 237 -12.98 -9.85 7.60
N PHE A 238 -12.53 -9.22 6.51
CA PHE A 238 -13.21 -8.09 5.87
C PHE A 238 -13.27 -8.24 4.34
N ASP A 239 -13.93 -7.28 3.69
CA ASP A 239 -14.35 -7.41 2.29
C ASP A 239 -13.20 -7.20 1.31
N ILE A 240 -12.59 -6.01 1.32
CA ILE A 240 -11.64 -5.57 0.30
C ILE A 240 -10.32 -5.17 0.93
N HIS A 241 -9.23 -5.73 0.43
CA HIS A 241 -7.88 -5.23 0.69
C HIS A 241 -7.23 -4.79 -0.62
N GLY A 242 -6.77 -3.54 -0.63
CA GLY A 242 -6.23 -2.86 -1.80
C GLY A 242 -4.78 -2.41 -1.68
N GLY A 243 -4.07 -2.37 -2.81
CA GLY A 243 -2.75 -1.76 -2.90
C GLY A 243 -2.18 -1.78 -4.31
N GLY A 244 -0.93 -1.32 -4.46
CA GLY A 244 -0.16 -1.50 -5.70
C GLY A 244 0.17 -2.97 -5.94
N MET A 245 0.27 -3.40 -7.20
CA MET A 245 0.61 -4.78 -7.56
C MET A 245 1.99 -5.23 -7.03
N ASP A 246 2.90 -4.29 -6.80
CA ASP A 246 4.19 -4.53 -6.16
C ASP A 246 4.06 -5.05 -4.72
N LEU A 247 3.00 -4.67 -4.00
CA LEU A 247 2.73 -5.15 -2.64
C LEU A 247 2.26 -6.61 -2.61
N ALA A 248 1.76 -7.14 -3.72
CA ALA A 248 1.12 -8.46 -3.77
C ALA A 248 2.07 -9.61 -3.42
N ALA A 249 3.34 -9.54 -3.83
CA ALA A 249 4.25 -10.68 -3.75
C ALA A 249 4.87 -10.87 -2.36
N THR A 250 5.11 -9.78 -1.65
CA THR A 250 5.76 -9.76 -0.34
C THR A 250 4.80 -9.24 0.71
N HIS A 251 4.44 -7.97 0.64
CA HIS A 251 3.68 -7.30 1.71
C HIS A 251 2.33 -7.97 2.00
N HIS A 252 1.45 -8.06 1.01
CA HIS A 252 0.13 -8.66 1.19
C HIS A 252 0.17 -10.17 1.43
N THR A 253 1.16 -10.88 0.85
CA THR A 253 1.41 -12.30 1.16
C THR A 253 1.71 -12.49 2.64
N ASN A 254 2.56 -11.62 3.21
CA ASN A 254 2.95 -11.67 4.61
C ASN A 254 1.78 -11.30 5.53
N GLU A 255 0.94 -10.35 5.12
CA GLU A 255 -0.26 -9.99 5.88
C GLU A 255 -1.29 -11.13 5.98
N ILE A 256 -1.47 -11.89 4.87
CA ILE A 256 -2.28 -13.11 4.88
C ILE A 256 -1.70 -14.10 5.89
N ALA A 257 -0.40 -14.37 5.81
CA ALA A 257 0.27 -15.34 6.68
C ALA A 257 0.19 -14.94 8.16
N GLN A 258 0.45 -13.68 8.49
CA GLN A 258 0.35 -13.15 9.85
C GLN A 258 -1.08 -13.28 10.41
N SER A 259 -2.09 -12.89 9.64
CA SER A 259 -3.48 -12.92 10.08
C SER A 259 -4.01 -14.35 10.21
N GLN A 260 -3.67 -15.22 9.25
CA GLN A 260 -4.03 -16.64 9.30
C GLN A 260 -3.29 -17.39 10.42
N ALA A 261 -2.04 -17.02 10.72
CA ALA A 261 -1.30 -17.55 11.86
C ALA A 261 -1.96 -17.21 13.20
N CYS A 262 -2.69 -16.09 13.30
CA CYS A 262 -3.45 -15.73 14.50
C CYS A 262 -4.81 -16.42 14.61
N TYR A 263 -5.58 -16.48 13.51
CA TYR A 263 -7.02 -16.77 13.55
C TYR A 263 -7.47 -17.92 12.66
N HIS A 264 -6.57 -18.52 11.88
CA HIS A 264 -6.86 -19.63 10.97
C HIS A 264 -7.97 -19.35 9.94
N VAL A 265 -8.25 -18.07 9.65
CA VAL A 265 -9.23 -17.60 8.68
C VAL A 265 -8.57 -16.61 7.72
N SER A 266 -8.92 -16.66 6.44
CA SER A 266 -8.45 -15.64 5.47
C SER A 266 -8.91 -14.26 5.91
N PRO A 267 -7.99 -13.27 6.05
CA PRO A 267 -8.35 -11.94 6.54
C PRO A 267 -9.22 -11.15 5.54
N VAL A 268 -9.20 -11.53 4.27
CA VAL A 268 -9.77 -10.73 3.19
C VAL A 268 -10.52 -11.63 2.21
N LYS A 269 -11.71 -11.21 1.77
CA LYS A 269 -12.45 -11.87 0.68
C LYS A 269 -11.90 -11.49 -0.71
N TYR A 270 -11.71 -10.19 -0.97
CA TYR A 270 -11.35 -9.67 -2.28
C TYR A 270 -10.06 -8.84 -2.23
N TRP A 271 -9.01 -9.37 -2.85
CA TRP A 271 -7.74 -8.67 -3.02
C TRP A 271 -7.73 -7.91 -4.34
N LEU A 272 -7.65 -6.58 -4.28
CA LEU A 272 -7.64 -5.71 -5.45
C LEU A 272 -6.26 -5.05 -5.59
N HIS A 273 -5.65 -5.19 -6.76
CA HIS A 273 -4.34 -4.60 -7.03
C HIS A 273 -4.37 -3.67 -8.23
N THR A 274 -3.85 -2.46 -8.07
CA THR A 274 -3.64 -1.51 -9.16
C THR A 274 -2.33 -1.82 -9.86
N ASN A 275 -2.25 -1.55 -11.15
CA ASN A 275 -1.04 -1.82 -11.93
C ASN A 275 -0.16 -0.57 -12.03
N MET A 276 1.03 -0.73 -12.59
CA MET A 276 2.09 0.27 -12.59
C MET A 276 1.79 1.44 -13.52
N LEU A 277 2.38 2.60 -13.19
CA LEU A 277 2.53 3.73 -14.10
C LEU A 277 3.93 3.65 -14.74
N THR A 278 3.99 3.72 -16.06
CA THR A 278 5.23 3.77 -16.86
C THR A 278 5.38 5.16 -17.49
N VAL A 279 6.59 5.50 -17.94
CA VAL A 279 6.90 6.74 -18.65
C VAL A 279 7.59 6.35 -19.95
N ASN A 280 7.00 6.72 -21.09
CA ASN A 280 7.49 6.40 -22.43
C ASN A 280 7.85 4.90 -22.60
N GLY A 281 6.96 4.02 -22.12
CA GLY A 281 7.11 2.57 -22.15
C GLY A 281 8.08 1.98 -21.11
N ALA A 282 8.74 2.80 -20.30
CA ALA A 282 9.71 2.36 -19.29
C ALA A 282 9.13 2.44 -17.87
N ARG A 283 9.55 1.51 -17.00
CA ARG A 283 9.20 1.57 -15.57
C ARG A 283 9.77 2.86 -14.95
N MET A 284 8.95 3.58 -14.17
CA MET A 284 9.43 4.72 -13.40
C MET A 284 10.41 4.27 -12.32
N SER A 285 11.55 4.95 -12.24
CA SER A 285 12.48 4.83 -11.12
C SER A 285 13.25 6.13 -10.92
N LYS A 286 13.62 6.43 -9.67
CA LYS A 286 14.45 7.59 -9.36
C LYS A 286 15.83 7.49 -10.04
N SER A 287 16.40 6.29 -10.09
CA SER A 287 17.71 6.01 -10.71
C SER A 287 17.72 6.21 -12.22
N ALA A 288 16.59 5.99 -12.91
CA ALA A 288 16.48 6.23 -14.35
C ALA A 288 16.14 7.70 -14.69
N GLY A 289 15.97 8.58 -13.69
CA GLY A 289 15.63 9.99 -13.91
C GLY A 289 14.26 10.23 -14.54
N ASN A 290 13.39 9.21 -14.59
CA ASN A 290 12.05 9.27 -15.19
C ASN A 290 10.93 9.21 -14.14
N GLY A 291 11.25 9.48 -12.87
CA GLY A 291 10.28 9.53 -11.78
C GLY A 291 9.66 10.91 -11.65
N PHE A 292 8.33 10.99 -11.69
CA PHE A 292 7.59 12.24 -11.51
C PHE A 292 7.00 12.36 -10.10
N LEU A 293 7.17 13.56 -9.51
CA LEU A 293 6.38 14.01 -8.38
C LEU A 293 5.12 14.72 -8.89
N PRO A 294 3.96 14.58 -8.22
CA PRO A 294 2.72 15.23 -8.64
C PRO A 294 2.86 16.75 -8.84
N HIS A 295 3.57 17.45 -7.95
CA HIS A 295 3.75 18.90 -8.07
C HIS A 295 4.47 19.31 -9.36
N GLN A 296 5.41 18.50 -9.85
CA GLN A 296 6.15 18.79 -11.08
C GLN A 296 5.25 18.74 -12.31
N LEU A 297 4.22 17.88 -12.31
CA LEU A 297 3.19 17.90 -13.36
C LEU A 297 2.37 19.18 -13.32
N PHE A 298 2.11 19.71 -12.13
CA PHE A 298 1.27 20.88 -11.94
C PHE A 298 1.99 22.18 -12.27
N THR A 299 3.30 22.24 -12.03
CA THR A 299 4.12 23.42 -12.30
C THR A 299 4.76 23.39 -13.68
N GLY A 300 4.88 22.22 -14.32
CA GLY A 300 5.68 22.09 -15.53
C GLY A 300 7.17 21.83 -15.24
N ASP A 301 7.57 21.71 -13.96
CA ASP A 301 8.97 21.68 -13.53
C ASP A 301 9.56 20.27 -13.55
N HIS A 302 9.57 19.66 -14.73
CA HIS A 302 10.27 18.40 -14.98
C HIS A 302 10.88 18.40 -16.39
N PRO A 303 12.14 17.98 -16.58
CA PRO A 303 12.81 18.02 -17.90
C PRO A 303 12.10 17.23 -19.02
N LEU A 304 11.33 16.21 -18.63
CA LEU A 304 10.56 15.37 -19.57
C LEU A 304 9.14 15.92 -19.86
N LEU A 305 8.79 17.10 -19.35
CA LEU A 305 7.46 17.67 -19.46
C LEU A 305 7.49 18.95 -20.29
N GLU A 306 6.60 19.05 -21.28
CA GLU A 306 6.55 20.22 -22.17
C GLU A 306 5.80 21.41 -21.56
N ARG A 307 4.85 21.15 -20.65
CA ARG A 307 4.04 22.18 -20.00
C ARG A 307 3.37 21.69 -18.72
N ALA A 308 2.89 22.63 -17.92
CA ALA A 308 2.06 22.36 -16.76
C ALA A 308 0.67 21.79 -17.11
N TYR A 309 0.14 20.94 -16.23
CA TYR A 309 -1.20 20.36 -16.30
C TYR A 309 -1.97 20.54 -15.00
N SER A 310 -3.29 20.79 -15.09
CA SER A 310 -4.11 20.87 -13.88
C SER A 310 -4.16 19.52 -13.16
N PRO A 311 -4.28 19.48 -11.81
CA PRO A 311 -4.46 18.24 -11.07
C PRO A 311 -5.62 17.38 -11.58
N MET A 312 -6.72 18.03 -12.00
CA MET A 312 -7.89 17.33 -12.54
C MET A 312 -7.65 16.77 -13.94
N THR A 313 -6.84 17.42 -14.78
CA THR A 313 -6.39 16.85 -16.05
C THR A 313 -5.57 15.57 -15.81
N VAL A 314 -4.63 15.62 -14.86
CA VAL A 314 -3.80 14.45 -14.52
C VAL A 314 -4.64 13.31 -13.94
N ARG A 315 -5.61 13.63 -13.07
CA ARG A 315 -6.58 12.65 -12.58
C ARG A 315 -7.43 12.06 -13.71
N PHE A 316 -7.94 12.88 -14.62
CA PHE A 316 -8.72 12.42 -15.77
C PHE A 316 -7.90 11.46 -16.63
N PHE A 317 -6.66 11.82 -16.96
CA PHE A 317 -5.70 10.95 -17.64
C PHE A 317 -5.56 9.59 -16.95
N MET A 318 -5.35 9.57 -15.62
CA MET A 318 -5.21 8.32 -14.87
C MET A 318 -6.44 7.41 -14.96
N LEU A 319 -7.62 8.00 -15.02
CA LEU A 319 -8.91 7.29 -15.01
C LEU A 319 -9.38 6.85 -16.41
N GLN A 320 -8.69 7.26 -17.47
CA GLN A 320 -8.95 6.74 -18.82
C GLN A 320 -8.44 5.30 -19.01
N ALA A 321 -7.54 4.82 -18.13
CA ALA A 321 -7.09 3.44 -18.11
C ALA A 321 -7.76 2.66 -16.99
N HIS A 322 -8.12 1.41 -17.26
CA HIS A 322 -8.57 0.49 -16.22
C HIS A 322 -7.50 0.36 -15.13
N TYR A 323 -7.88 0.36 -13.85
CA TYR A 323 -6.93 0.39 -12.71
C TYR A 323 -5.92 -0.76 -12.69
N ARG A 324 -6.29 -1.90 -13.29
CA ARG A 324 -5.44 -3.10 -13.44
C ARG A 324 -4.56 -3.11 -14.70
N SER A 325 -4.73 -2.16 -15.61
CA SER A 325 -3.88 -2.03 -16.79
C SER A 325 -2.68 -1.17 -16.46
N THR A 326 -1.53 -1.43 -17.09
CA THR A 326 -0.44 -0.45 -17.10
C THR A 326 -0.94 0.85 -17.73
N LEU A 327 -0.56 1.98 -17.14
CA LEU A 327 -0.81 3.29 -17.72
C LEU A 327 0.54 3.88 -18.12
N ASP A 328 0.67 4.26 -19.39
CA ASP A 328 1.89 4.88 -19.89
C ASP A 328 1.73 6.39 -19.97
N PHE A 329 2.70 7.08 -19.38
CA PHE A 329 2.79 8.53 -19.34
C PHE A 329 3.64 9.02 -20.52
N SER A 330 3.09 9.96 -21.28
CA SER A 330 3.79 10.73 -22.31
C SER A 330 3.18 12.14 -22.43
N ASN A 331 3.90 13.08 -23.04
CA ASN A 331 3.37 14.44 -23.28
C ASN A 331 2.14 14.41 -24.19
N GLU A 332 2.17 13.56 -25.23
CA GLU A 332 1.06 13.40 -26.17
C GLU A 332 -0.20 12.86 -25.47
N ALA A 333 -0.02 11.88 -24.57
CA ALA A 333 -1.11 11.30 -23.80
C ALA A 333 -1.74 12.32 -22.84
N LEU A 334 -0.92 13.12 -22.15
CA LEU A 334 -1.41 14.20 -21.29
C LEU A 334 -2.10 15.32 -22.08
N GLU A 335 -1.58 15.70 -23.24
CA GLU A 335 -2.18 16.72 -24.07
C GLU A 335 -3.55 16.28 -24.62
N ALA A 336 -3.64 15.03 -25.07
CA ALA A 336 -4.90 14.42 -25.49
C ALA A 336 -5.92 14.38 -24.34
N SER A 337 -5.47 14.01 -23.14
CA SER A 337 -6.28 13.98 -21.92
C SER A 337 -6.78 15.38 -21.54
N ASP A 338 -5.92 16.41 -21.64
CA ASP A 338 -6.25 17.80 -21.36
C ASP A 338 -7.34 18.32 -22.31
N LYS A 339 -7.19 18.04 -23.60
CA LYS A 339 -8.21 18.37 -24.63
C LYS A 339 -9.53 17.67 -24.33
N GLY A 340 -9.50 16.37 -24.01
CA GLY A 340 -10.68 15.58 -23.66
C GLY A 340 -11.39 16.10 -22.40
N PHE A 341 -10.63 16.39 -21.34
CA PHE A 341 -11.14 16.93 -20.09
C PHE A 341 -11.79 18.30 -20.28
N LYS A 342 -11.12 19.22 -20.98
CA LYS A 342 -11.67 20.56 -21.28
C LYS A 342 -12.96 20.48 -22.07
N ARG A 343 -13.05 19.57 -23.05
CA ARG A 343 -14.29 19.33 -23.81
C ARG A 343 -15.43 18.83 -22.93
N LEU A 344 -15.15 17.88 -22.03
CA LEU A 344 -16.15 17.39 -21.07
C LEU A 344 -16.64 18.54 -20.18
N MET A 345 -15.74 19.32 -19.60
CA MET A 345 -16.10 20.43 -18.72
C MET A 345 -16.85 21.55 -19.44
N ALA A 346 -16.53 21.82 -20.70
CA ALA A 346 -17.29 22.77 -21.52
C ALA A 346 -18.76 22.34 -21.69
N ALA A 347 -19.00 21.03 -21.87
CA ALA A 347 -20.36 20.49 -21.96
C ALA A 347 -21.10 20.57 -20.61
N VAL A 348 -20.43 20.27 -19.50
CA VAL A 348 -21.00 20.42 -18.15
C VAL A 348 -21.39 21.87 -17.87
N ASN A 349 -20.51 22.83 -18.19
CA ASN A 349 -20.78 24.25 -18.00
C ASN A 349 -21.91 24.79 -18.91
N LEU A 350 -22.22 24.09 -20.00
CA LEU A 350 -23.36 24.45 -20.86
C LEU A 350 -24.70 24.08 -20.21
N LEU A 351 -24.74 23.02 -19.40
CA LEU A 351 -25.99 22.55 -18.77
C LEU A 351 -26.67 23.66 -17.95
N GLU A 352 -25.90 24.49 -17.25
CA GLU A 352 -26.42 25.62 -16.46
C GLU A 352 -27.08 26.71 -17.33
N LYS A 353 -26.77 26.75 -18.61
CA LYS A 353 -27.26 27.76 -19.57
C LYS A 353 -28.42 27.24 -20.41
N LEU A 354 -28.69 25.94 -20.37
CA LEU A 354 -29.84 25.36 -21.06
C LEU A 354 -31.10 25.70 -20.25
N THR A 355 -31.99 26.47 -20.86
CA THR A 355 -33.36 26.64 -20.37
C THR A 355 -34.15 25.40 -20.81
N VAL A 356 -34.63 24.62 -19.84
CA VAL A 356 -35.47 23.43 -20.06
C VAL A 356 -36.91 23.85 -20.33
#